data_AF-A0A2S7YEL3-F1
#
_entry.id   AF-A0A2S7YEL3-F1
#
_cell.length_a   1.000
_cell.length_b   1.000
_cell.length_c   1.000
_cell.angle_alpha   90.00
_cell.angle_beta   90.00
_cell.angle_gamma   90.00
#
_symmetry.space_group_name_H-M   'P 1'
#
loop_
_entity.id
_entity.type
_entity.pdbx_description
1 polymer ?
#
loop_
_entity_poly.entity_id
_entity_poly.type
_entity_poly.pdbx_seq_one_letter_code
_entity_poly.pdbx_strand_id
1 'polypeptide(L)'
;MFPEQMPRVFAASEVEAEMTAVIARIQSLHDSLVAAITPSTACFANVFAPRIEMSNEVDAKTGMIQLLSHAAQNQETRNAPSNANKAFASAAAAWSARTDLFDLIKAAASRNEDIGPGIIALGGREAKRLCCVWTRVAPRP
;
A
#
# COMPACT_ATOMS: atom_id res chain seq x y z
N MET A 1 -3.06 -25.88 3.80
CA MET A 1 -3.98 -25.08 4.64
C MET A 1 -3.10 -24.13 5.43
N PHE A 2 -2.92 -22.90 4.96
CA PHE A 2 -2.19 -21.89 5.74
C PHE A 2 -3.14 -21.46 6.87
N PRO A 3 -2.70 -21.45 8.14
CA PRO A 3 -3.58 -20.99 9.21
C PRO A 3 -3.89 -19.52 8.95
N GLU A 4 -5.17 -19.20 8.69
CA GLU A 4 -5.62 -17.81 8.72
C GLU A 4 -5.36 -17.30 10.14
N GLN A 5 -4.34 -16.46 10.28
CA GLN A 5 -4.11 -15.74 11.52
C GLN A 5 -5.21 -14.70 11.63
N MET A 6 -6.08 -14.88 12.63
CA MET A 6 -7.12 -13.90 12.91
C MET A 6 -6.49 -12.52 13.11
N PRO A 7 -7.02 -11.47 12.46
CA PRO A 7 -6.52 -10.12 12.63
C PRO A 7 -6.50 -9.73 14.12
N ARG A 8 -5.33 -9.37 14.64
CA ARG A 8 -5.17 -8.95 16.03
C ARG A 8 -5.85 -7.59 16.22
N VAL A 9 -6.72 -7.48 17.22
CA VAL A 9 -7.25 -6.19 17.67
C VAL A 9 -6.18 -5.48 18.51
N PHE A 10 -5.82 -4.27 18.13
CA PHE A 10 -4.80 -3.47 18.81
C PHE A 10 -5.37 -2.74 20.02
N ALA A 11 -4.58 -2.63 21.10
CA ALA A 11 -4.87 -1.67 22.16
C ALA A 11 -4.61 -0.24 21.65
N ALA A 12 -5.35 0.75 22.17
CA ALA A 12 -5.22 2.14 21.71
C ALA A 12 -3.78 2.69 21.79
N SER A 13 -3.02 2.27 22.80
CA SER A 13 -1.60 2.64 22.99
C SER A 13 -0.65 2.05 21.95
N GLU A 14 -1.04 0.97 21.26
CA GLU A 14 -0.21 0.28 20.27
C GLU A 14 -0.46 0.78 18.85
N VAL A 15 -1.62 1.38 18.60
CA VAL A 15 -2.11 1.73 17.26
C VAL A 15 -1.16 2.68 16.51
N GLU A 16 -0.66 3.72 17.17
CA GLU A 16 0.24 4.69 16.53
C GLU A 16 1.60 4.07 16.18
N ALA A 17 2.14 3.22 17.08
CA ALA A 17 3.40 2.52 16.85
C ALA A 17 3.28 1.51 15.69
N GLU A 18 2.21 0.72 15.66
CA GLU A 18 1.96 -0.23 14.58
C GLU A 18 1.75 0.46 13.23
N MET A 19 0.99 1.56 13.20
CA MET A 19 0.82 2.32 11.95
C MET A 19 2.13 2.94 11.48
N THR A 20 2.96 3.46 12.40
CA THR A 20 4.29 3.99 12.07
C THR A 20 5.18 2.90 11.48
N ALA A 21 5.16 1.70 12.04
CA ALA A 21 5.91 0.55 11.51
C ALA A 21 5.42 0.16 10.11
N VAL A 22 4.10 0.16 9.87
CA VAL A 22 3.52 -0.08 8.54
C VAL A 22 3.98 0.96 7.52
N ILE A 23 3.91 2.25 7.88
CA ILE A 23 4.36 3.35 7.00
C ILE A 23 5.84 3.17 6.65
N ALA A 24 6.70 2.91 7.64
CA ALA A 24 8.12 2.70 7.43
C ALA A 24 8.40 1.49 6.53
N ARG A 25 7.66 0.39 6.71
CA ARG A 25 7.79 -0.84 5.90
C ARG A 25 7.44 -0.60 4.43
N ILE A 26 6.35 0.10 4.16
CA ILE A 26 5.91 0.45 2.79
C ILE A 26 6.93 1.40 2.16
N GLN A 27 7.36 2.42 2.89
CA GLN A 27 8.33 3.39 2.39
C GLN A 27 9.67 2.73 2.06
N SER A 28 10.18 1.86 2.94
CA SER A 28 11.39 1.10 2.70
C SER A 28 11.30 0.22 1.45
N LEU A 29 10.14 -0.38 1.18
CA LEU A 29 9.92 -1.12 -0.06
C LEU A 29 9.94 -0.19 -1.29
N HIS A 30 9.25 0.93 -1.25
CA HIS A 30 9.26 1.88 -2.37
C HIS A 30 10.69 2.37 -2.67
N ASP A 31 11.45 2.70 -1.63
CA ASP A 31 12.84 3.14 -1.76
C ASP A 31 13.74 2.03 -2.31
N SER A 32 13.57 0.79 -1.85
CA SER A 32 14.37 -0.34 -2.37
C SER A 32 14.04 -0.67 -3.83
N LEU A 33 12.76 -0.60 -4.22
CA LEU A 33 12.35 -0.81 -5.62
C LEU A 33 12.96 0.24 -6.54
N VAL A 34 12.90 1.52 -6.16
CA VAL A 34 13.47 2.60 -6.96
C VAL A 34 14.99 2.53 -7.03
N ALA A 35 15.66 2.12 -5.94
CA ALA A 35 17.11 1.97 -5.92
C ALA A 35 17.59 0.77 -6.76
N ALA A 36 16.82 -0.32 -6.81
CA ALA A 36 17.26 -1.58 -7.42
C ALA A 36 16.79 -1.78 -8.88
N ILE A 37 15.68 -1.14 -9.27
CA ILE A 37 15.01 -1.44 -10.54
C ILE A 37 14.98 -0.20 -11.41
N THR A 38 15.33 -0.39 -12.68
CA THR A 38 15.17 0.64 -13.71
C THR A 38 13.90 0.39 -14.52
N PRO A 39 13.29 1.43 -15.15
CA PRO A 39 12.12 1.25 -16.00
C PRO A 39 12.31 0.22 -17.12
N SER A 40 13.52 0.09 -17.69
CA SER A 40 13.80 -0.89 -18.75
C SER A 40 13.81 -2.34 -18.25
N THR A 41 14.09 -2.56 -16.96
CA THR A 41 14.14 -3.88 -16.33
C THR A 41 12.88 -4.21 -15.52
N ALA A 42 11.99 -3.24 -15.31
CA ALA A 42 10.76 -3.40 -14.53
C ALA A 42 9.86 -4.47 -15.14
N CYS A 43 9.38 -5.42 -14.34
CA CYS A 43 8.46 -6.48 -14.71
C CYS A 43 7.50 -6.80 -13.57
N PHE A 44 6.57 -7.72 -13.79
CA PHE A 44 5.67 -8.14 -12.73
C PHE A 44 6.41 -8.74 -11.53
N ALA A 45 7.39 -9.60 -11.78
CA ALA A 45 8.10 -10.34 -10.75
C ALA A 45 8.95 -9.45 -9.83
N ASN A 46 9.50 -8.33 -10.32
CA ASN A 46 10.35 -7.46 -9.52
C ASN A 46 9.65 -6.19 -9.02
N VAL A 47 8.55 -5.74 -9.63
CA VAL A 47 7.79 -4.56 -9.17
C VAL A 47 6.51 -4.96 -8.41
N PHE A 48 5.68 -5.83 -8.98
CA PHE A 48 4.35 -6.11 -8.42
C PHE A 48 4.37 -7.22 -7.37
N ALA A 49 5.11 -8.31 -7.60
CA ALA A 49 5.20 -9.41 -6.64
C ALA A 49 5.65 -8.96 -5.22
N PRO A 50 6.77 -8.22 -5.05
CA PRO A 50 7.17 -7.77 -3.70
C PRO A 50 6.20 -6.76 -3.08
N ARG A 51 5.46 -5.99 -3.89
CA ARG A 51 4.37 -5.13 -3.40
C ARG A 51 3.19 -5.94 -2.91
N ILE A 52 2.79 -7.00 -3.62
CA ILE A 52 1.70 -7.90 -3.21
C ILE A 52 2.06 -8.62 -1.90
N GLU A 53 3.28 -9.13 -1.78
CA GLU A 53 3.75 -9.78 -0.55
C GLU A 53 3.70 -8.83 0.64
N MET A 54 4.18 -7.59 0.46
CA MET A 54 4.11 -6.55 1.48
C MET A 54 2.67 -6.16 1.80
N SER A 55 1.80 -6.00 0.81
CA SER A 55 0.37 -5.73 1.03
C SER A 55 -0.28 -6.83 1.87
N ASN A 56 -0.02 -8.10 1.56
CA ASN A 56 -0.52 -9.22 2.36
C ASN A 56 -0.03 -9.17 3.83
N GLU A 57 1.16 -8.64 4.07
CA GLU A 57 1.73 -8.45 5.42
C GLU A 57 1.01 -7.34 6.21
N VAL A 58 0.68 -6.23 5.56
CA VAL A 58 0.20 -5.00 6.24
C VAL A 58 -1.31 -4.78 6.17
N ASP A 59 -2.01 -5.34 5.19
CA ASP A 59 -3.42 -5.04 4.90
C ASP A 59 -4.36 -5.46 6.04
N ALA A 60 -4.08 -6.58 6.71
CA ALA A 60 -4.84 -7.00 7.87
C ALA A 60 -4.71 -6.00 9.03
N LYS A 61 -3.51 -5.43 9.22
CA LYS A 61 -3.23 -4.45 10.28
C LYS A 61 -3.88 -3.10 9.97
N THR A 62 -3.71 -2.59 8.74
CA THR A 62 -4.30 -1.32 8.31
C THR A 62 -5.83 -1.40 8.34
N GLY A 63 -6.41 -2.51 7.86
CA GLY A 63 -7.85 -2.75 7.90
C GLY A 63 -8.40 -2.76 9.33
N MET A 64 -7.70 -3.36 10.28
CA MET A 64 -8.11 -3.36 11.69
C MET A 64 -8.03 -1.96 12.32
N ILE A 65 -6.95 -1.21 12.08
CA ILE A 65 -6.82 0.17 12.60
C ILE A 65 -7.89 1.07 11.98
N GLN A 66 -8.20 0.89 10.70
CA GLN A 66 -9.29 1.60 10.04
C GLN A 66 -10.64 1.27 10.68
N LEU A 67 -10.94 -0.01 10.92
CA LEU A 67 -12.15 -0.44 11.58
C LEU A 67 -12.28 0.15 12.98
N LEU A 68 -11.22 0.11 13.79
CA LEU A 68 -11.22 0.65 15.16
C LEU A 68 -11.55 2.15 15.20
N SER A 69 -11.13 2.92 14.19
CA SER A 69 -11.48 4.35 14.10
C SER A 69 -12.98 4.62 13.95
N HIS A 70 -13.73 3.66 13.38
CA HIS A 70 -15.18 3.77 13.19
C HIS A 70 -15.97 3.01 14.26
N ALA A 71 -15.48 1.86 14.73
CA ALA A 71 -16.23 0.91 15.55
C ALA A 71 -16.01 1.05 17.06
N ALA A 72 -14.92 1.68 17.52
CA ALA A 72 -14.68 1.83 18.96
C ALA A 72 -15.80 2.65 19.63
N GLN A 73 -16.26 2.27 20.82
CA GLN A 73 -17.40 2.95 21.48
C GLN A 73 -16.98 4.26 22.18
N ASN A 74 -15.75 4.33 22.69
CA ASN A 74 -15.24 5.48 23.43
C ASN A 74 -14.41 6.41 22.52
N GLN A 75 -14.63 7.72 22.65
CA GLN A 75 -13.97 8.73 21.83
C GLN A 75 -12.44 8.70 21.96
N GLU A 76 -11.92 8.49 23.18
CA GLU A 76 -10.48 8.36 23.42
C GLU A 76 -9.87 7.18 22.65
N THR A 77 -10.60 6.05 22.59
CA THR A 77 -10.19 4.85 21.84
C THR A 77 -10.31 5.04 20.32
N ARG A 78 -11.09 6.02 19.84
CA ARG A 78 -11.16 6.40 18.42
C ARG A 78 -10.03 7.33 17.98
N ASN A 79 -9.53 8.17 18.89
CA ASN A 79 -8.57 9.23 18.53
C ASN A 79 -7.25 8.65 17.99
N ALA A 80 -6.67 7.66 18.67
CA ALA A 80 -5.42 7.04 18.23
C ALA A 80 -5.54 6.38 16.84
N PRO A 81 -6.54 5.50 16.57
CA PRO A 81 -6.81 5.01 15.21
C PRO A 81 -7.10 6.10 14.17
N SER A 82 -7.84 7.15 14.54
CA SER A 82 -8.12 8.26 13.61
C SER A 82 -6.84 9.01 13.22
N ASN A 83 -5.98 9.32 14.19
CA ASN A 83 -4.71 9.99 13.94
C ASN A 83 -3.75 9.11 13.12
N ALA A 84 -3.66 7.82 13.46
CA ALA A 84 -2.91 6.84 12.68
C ALA A 84 -3.39 6.78 11.22
N ASN A 85 -4.70 6.75 10.98
CA ASN A 85 -5.25 6.76 9.61
C ASN A 85 -4.94 8.05 8.86
N LYS A 86 -4.93 9.22 9.53
CA LYS A 86 -4.50 10.48 8.91
C LYS A 86 -3.03 10.46 8.52
N ALA A 87 -2.16 9.96 9.40
CA ALA A 87 -0.74 9.81 9.11
C ALA A 87 -0.51 8.88 7.92
N PHE A 88 -1.21 7.74 7.88
CA PHE A 88 -1.17 6.81 6.76
C PHE A 88 -1.66 7.44 5.46
N ALA A 89 -2.78 8.17 5.49
CA ALA A 89 -3.31 8.87 4.32
C ALA A 89 -2.34 9.92 3.79
N SER A 90 -1.66 10.67 4.67
CA SER A 90 -0.62 11.62 4.29
C SER A 90 0.59 10.93 3.64
N ALA A 91 1.04 9.80 4.20
CA ALA A 91 2.12 9.02 3.62
C ALA A 91 1.74 8.44 2.25
N ALA A 92 0.52 7.91 2.13
CA ALA A 92 -0.02 7.39 0.88
C ALA A 92 -0.12 8.47 -0.21
N ALA A 93 -0.50 9.70 0.16
CA ALA A 93 -0.49 10.83 -0.75
C ALA A 93 0.93 11.18 -1.22
N ALA A 94 1.91 11.17 -0.30
CA ALA A 94 3.32 11.40 -0.65
C ALA A 94 3.88 10.32 -1.59
N TRP A 95 3.60 9.03 -1.33
CA TRP A 95 3.97 7.95 -2.25
C TRP A 95 3.24 8.07 -3.59
N SER A 96 2.03 8.60 -3.60
CA SER A 96 1.28 8.90 -4.83
C SER A 96 1.74 10.16 -5.54
N ALA A 97 2.70 10.91 -5.02
CA ALA A 97 3.33 12.03 -5.72
C ALA A 97 4.69 11.67 -6.32
N ARG A 98 5.18 10.46 -6.03
CA ARG A 98 6.50 9.97 -6.44
C ARG A 98 6.54 9.52 -7.91
N THR A 99 7.12 10.35 -8.75
CA THR A 99 7.26 10.08 -10.20
C THR A 99 8.17 8.88 -10.49
N ASP A 100 9.24 8.72 -9.72
CA ASP A 100 10.16 7.59 -9.79
C ASP A 100 9.44 6.24 -9.62
N LEU A 101 8.58 6.14 -8.61
CA LEU A 101 7.77 4.96 -8.35
C LEU A 101 6.71 4.74 -9.46
N PHE A 102 6.10 5.83 -9.94
CA PHE A 102 5.10 5.76 -11.00
C PHE A 102 5.68 5.24 -12.31
N ASP A 103 6.87 5.69 -12.70
CA ASP A 103 7.53 5.26 -13.93
C ASP A 103 7.84 3.76 -13.91
N LEU A 104 8.24 3.23 -12.75
CA LEU A 104 8.46 1.79 -12.57
C LEU A 104 7.16 0.98 -12.71
N ILE A 105 6.10 1.41 -12.05
CA ILE A 105 4.79 0.73 -12.11
C ILE A 105 4.25 0.76 -13.53
N LYS A 106 4.35 1.91 -14.21
CA LYS A 106 3.94 2.07 -15.61
C LYS A 106 4.76 1.17 -16.54
N ALA A 107 6.07 1.12 -16.37
CA ALA A 107 6.94 0.28 -17.19
C ALA A 107 6.66 -1.21 -17.00
N ALA A 108 6.53 -1.67 -15.74
CA ALA A 108 6.16 -3.04 -15.42
C ALA A 108 4.78 -3.42 -15.97
N ALA A 109 3.79 -2.52 -15.89
CA ALA A 109 2.45 -2.76 -16.43
C ALA A 109 2.38 -2.76 -17.96
N SER A 110 3.29 -2.02 -18.62
CA SER A 110 3.36 -1.95 -20.08
C SER A 110 4.10 -3.16 -20.68
N ARG A 111 4.80 -3.94 -19.84
CA ARG A 111 5.40 -5.21 -20.26
C ARG A 111 4.29 -6.22 -20.47
N ASN A 112 4.08 -6.59 -21.73
CA ASN A 112 3.10 -7.58 -22.17
C ASN A 112 3.56 -9.01 -21.82
N GLU A 113 3.75 -9.26 -20.52
CA GLU A 113 4.16 -10.56 -19.98
C GLU A 113 2.95 -11.49 -19.93
N ASP A 114 3.15 -12.76 -20.30
CA ASP A 114 2.14 -13.82 -20.15
C ASP A 114 2.10 -14.26 -18.68
N ILE A 115 1.43 -13.43 -17.87
CA ILE A 115 1.14 -13.68 -16.47
C ILE A 115 -0.28 -14.21 -16.44
N GLY A 116 -0.54 -15.40 -15.90
CA GLY A 116 -1.85 -16.04 -16.00
C GLY A 116 -3.05 -15.11 -15.72
N PRO A 117 -4.24 -15.40 -16.28
CA PRO A 117 -5.35 -14.44 -16.42
C PRO A 117 -5.81 -13.74 -15.13
N GLY A 118 -5.67 -14.38 -13.97
CA GLY A 118 -5.97 -13.78 -12.66
C GLY A 118 -5.00 -12.66 -12.25
N ILE A 119 -3.73 -12.77 -12.62
CA ILE A 119 -2.67 -11.82 -12.30
C ILE A 119 -2.69 -10.63 -13.26
N ILE A 120 -2.93 -10.84 -14.56
CA ILE A 120 -3.20 -9.74 -15.51
C ILE A 120 -4.38 -8.90 -15.03
N ALA A 121 -5.45 -9.54 -14.56
CA ALA A 121 -6.62 -8.84 -14.04
C ALA A 121 -6.31 -8.07 -12.73
N LEU A 122 -5.44 -8.59 -11.87
CA LEU A 122 -5.02 -7.92 -10.64
C LEU A 122 -4.09 -6.73 -10.92
N GLY A 123 -3.05 -6.94 -11.75
CA GLY A 123 -2.13 -5.89 -12.19
C GLY A 123 -2.83 -4.79 -12.97
N GLY A 124 -3.80 -5.13 -13.82
CA GLY A 124 -4.64 -4.16 -14.52
C GLY A 124 -5.59 -3.38 -13.60
N ARG A 125 -6.16 -4.03 -12.56
CA ARG A 125 -7.01 -3.34 -11.56
C ARG A 125 -6.19 -2.45 -10.64
N GLU A 126 -5.03 -2.89 -10.17
CA GLU A 126 -4.09 -2.12 -9.36
C GLU A 126 -3.51 -0.95 -10.16
N ALA A 127 -3.02 -1.17 -11.38
CA ALA A 127 -2.53 -0.11 -12.26
C ALA A 127 -3.64 0.90 -12.59
N LYS A 128 -4.87 0.44 -12.85
CA LYS A 128 -6.02 1.32 -13.10
C LYS A 128 -6.44 2.06 -11.83
N ARG A 129 -6.41 1.43 -10.64
CA ARG A 129 -6.66 2.10 -9.35
C ARG A 129 -5.60 3.16 -9.06
N LEU A 130 -4.32 2.82 -9.17
CA LEU A 130 -3.20 3.72 -8.96
C LEU A 130 -3.26 4.89 -9.95
N CYS A 131 -3.54 4.64 -11.22
CA CYS A 131 -3.74 5.69 -12.23
C CYS A 131 -5.00 6.54 -11.97
N CYS A 132 -6.12 5.96 -11.52
CA CYS A 132 -7.33 6.68 -11.14
C CYS A 132 -7.21 7.49 -9.83
N VAL A 133 -6.36 7.05 -8.90
CA VAL A 133 -6.01 7.80 -7.68
C VAL A 133 -5.06 8.94 -8.06
N TRP A 134 -4.03 8.67 -8.86
CA TRP A 134 -3.10 9.68 -9.35
C TRP A 134 -3.78 10.79 -10.16
N THR A 135 -4.67 10.46 -11.10
CA THR A 135 -5.42 11.47 -11.86
C THR A 135 -6.36 12.33 -11.02
N ARG A 136 -6.67 11.92 -9.78
CA ARG A 136 -7.45 12.70 -8.80
C ARG A 136 -6.60 13.52 -7.84
N VAL A 137 -5.35 13.10 -7.59
CA VAL A 137 -4.47 13.70 -6.56
C VAL A 137 -3.33 14.51 -7.17
N ALA A 138 -2.95 14.25 -8.42
CA ALA A 138 -1.94 15.03 -9.13
C ALA A 138 -2.47 16.45 -9.44
N PRO A 139 -1.70 17.52 -9.16
CA PRO A 139 -2.04 18.84 -9.64
C PRO A 139 -2.09 18.80 -11.18
N ARG A 140 -3.22 19.24 -11.76
CA ARG A 140 -3.30 19.41 -13.21
C ARG A 140 -2.30 20.49 -13.63
N PRO A 141 -1.65 20.35 -14.80
CA PRO A 141 -0.80 21.40 -15.34
C PRO A 141 -1.57 22.70 -15.56
#